data_AF-A0A2R9UIH2-F1
#
_entry.id   AF-A0A2R9UIH2-F1
#
_cell.length_a   1.000
_cell.length_b   1.000
_cell.length_c   1.000
_cell.angle_alpha   90.00
_cell.angle_beta   90.00
_cell.angle_gamma   90.00
#
_symmetry.space_group_name_H-M   'P 1'
#
loop_
_entity.id
_entity.type
_entity.pdbx_description
1 polymer ?
#
loop_
_entity_poly.entity_id
_entity_poly.type
_entity_poly.pdbx_seq_one_letter_code
_entity_poly.pdbx_strand_id
1 'polypeptide(L)'
;MDTARPKRSARFYAVCIGVGLLAGLMSGLFGVGGGTVIVPLLVLALGFDQRFAAGTSLAAIVPTASVGVITYAVDGHVAWIPALILAVGAVGGAQIGTWLLPKLSQTALRWSFVAFLVIVIVSLYFVIPSRDAELELTWITGPGLLVLGVITGILAGLLGVGGGIIVVPALLLLFGTSDLIARGTSLLMMIPTAISGTVGNLRRSNVDLVAAACVGIAACTTTALGASLAKLVDPFVGNVLFSVFLVFIATQMAVKAVRGRHQR
;
A
#
# COMPACT_ATOMS: atom_id res chain seq x y z
N MET A 1 -15.00 -22.13 -8.85
CA MET A 1 -16.01 -21.21 -8.28
C MET A 1 -15.72 -19.84 -8.86
N ASP A 2 -16.48 -19.44 -9.87
CA ASP A 2 -16.39 -18.10 -10.46
C ASP A 2 -16.72 -17.06 -9.38
N THR A 3 -15.75 -16.24 -9.00
CA THR A 3 -16.03 -15.02 -8.23
C THR A 3 -16.88 -14.13 -9.12
N ALA A 4 -18.20 -14.10 -8.90
CA ALA A 4 -19.13 -13.30 -9.68
C ALA A 4 -18.65 -11.84 -9.72
N ARG A 5 -18.11 -11.41 -10.86
CA ARG A 5 -17.64 -10.04 -11.05
C ARG A 5 -18.83 -9.11 -10.83
N PRO A 6 -18.66 -7.98 -10.12
CA PRO A 6 -19.74 -7.02 -9.91
C PRO A 6 -20.31 -6.58 -11.27
N LYS A 7 -21.63 -6.40 -11.35
CA LYS A 7 -22.25 -5.82 -12.54
C LYS A 7 -21.70 -4.41 -12.77
N ARG A 8 -21.25 -4.14 -14.00
CA ARG A 8 -20.75 -2.83 -14.45
C ARG A 8 -21.90 -1.82 -14.53
N SER A 9 -22.29 -1.29 -13.38
CA SER A 9 -23.33 -0.27 -13.23
C SER A 9 -22.70 1.11 -13.06
N ALA A 10 -23.47 2.19 -13.22
CA ALA A 10 -23.00 3.55 -12.92
C ALA A 10 -22.47 3.66 -11.46
N ARG A 11 -23.13 2.98 -10.51
CA ARG A 11 -22.69 2.89 -9.12
C ARG A 11 -21.30 2.27 -8.99
N PHE A 12 -21.01 1.22 -9.76
CA PHE A 12 -19.69 0.57 -9.74
C PHE A 12 -18.58 1.56 -10.12
N TYR A 13 -18.74 2.28 -11.23
CA TYR A 13 -17.76 3.26 -11.68
C TYR A 13 -17.62 4.44 -10.71
N ALA A 14 -18.74 4.95 -10.18
CA ALA A 14 -18.73 6.04 -9.19
C ALA A 14 -17.96 5.65 -7.92
N VAL A 15 -18.15 4.42 -7.43
CA VAL A 15 -17.39 3.90 -6.28
C VAL A 15 -15.91 3.76 -6.63
N CYS A 16 -15.56 3.18 -7.80
CA CYS A 16 -14.16 3.07 -8.21
C CYS A 16 -13.46 4.43 -8.30
N ILE A 17 -14.14 5.44 -8.85
CA ILE A 17 -13.60 6.80 -8.94
C ILE A 17 -13.43 7.39 -7.54
N GLY A 18 -14.44 7.32 -6.67
CA GLY A 18 -14.34 7.84 -5.30
C GLY A 18 -13.24 7.16 -4.48
N VAL A 19 -13.11 5.84 -4.59
CA VAL A 19 -12.02 5.07 -3.97
C VAL A 19 -10.67 5.51 -4.55
N GLY A 20 -10.58 5.68 -5.87
CA GLY A 20 -9.37 6.16 -6.54
C GLY A 20 -8.95 7.54 -6.04
N LEU A 21 -9.84 8.53 -6.04
CA LEU A 21 -9.55 9.90 -5.58
C LEU A 21 -9.06 9.92 -4.11
N LEU A 22 -9.72 9.17 -3.22
CA LEU A 22 -9.29 9.09 -1.83
C LEU A 22 -7.94 8.34 -1.70
N ALA A 23 -7.78 7.23 -2.41
CA ALA A 23 -6.56 6.44 -2.39
C ALA A 23 -5.37 7.20 -2.96
N GLY A 24 -5.56 7.98 -4.03
CA GLY A 24 -4.54 8.83 -4.64
C GLY A 24 -4.08 9.91 -3.67
N LEU A 25 -5.02 10.66 -3.09
CA LEU A 25 -4.72 11.66 -2.06
C LEU A 25 -3.89 11.07 -0.90
N MET A 26 -4.33 9.92 -0.36
CA MET A 26 -3.63 9.25 0.75
C MET A 26 -2.29 8.62 0.32
N SER A 27 -2.21 8.10 -0.90
CA SER A 27 -0.99 7.56 -1.50
C SER A 27 0.08 8.63 -1.61
N GLY A 28 -0.26 9.80 -2.16
CA GLY A 28 0.63 10.94 -2.27
C GLY A 28 1.02 11.51 -0.90
N LEU A 29 0.04 11.67 0.00
CA LEU A 29 0.27 12.27 1.31
C LEU A 29 1.22 11.44 2.17
N PHE A 30 1.05 10.11 2.21
CA PHE A 30 1.75 9.24 3.16
C PHE A 30 2.74 8.26 2.51
N GLY A 31 2.89 8.26 1.18
CA GLY A 31 3.84 7.36 0.48
C GLY A 31 3.45 5.88 0.53
N VAL A 32 2.16 5.58 0.63
CA VAL A 32 1.65 4.22 0.94
C VAL A 32 1.09 3.47 -0.27
N GLY A 33 1.08 4.09 -1.46
CA GLY A 33 0.51 3.48 -2.68
C GLY A 33 -1.01 3.44 -2.72
N GLY A 34 -1.70 3.80 -1.63
CA GLY A 34 -3.16 3.81 -1.55
C GLY A 34 -3.80 2.44 -1.30
N GLY A 35 -3.02 1.34 -1.31
CA GLY A 35 -3.57 -0.01 -1.15
C GLY A 35 -4.28 -0.25 0.19
N THR A 36 -3.88 0.44 1.25
CA THR A 36 -4.59 0.47 2.53
C THR A 36 -5.97 1.09 2.48
N VAL A 37 -6.23 1.96 1.51
CA VAL A 37 -7.56 2.54 1.23
C VAL A 37 -8.32 1.64 0.25
N ILE A 38 -7.66 1.24 -0.83
CA ILE A 38 -8.30 0.54 -1.95
C ILE A 38 -8.87 -0.81 -1.51
N VAL A 39 -8.08 -1.64 -0.82
CA VAL A 39 -8.51 -2.98 -0.39
C VAL A 39 -9.77 -2.95 0.48
N PRO A 40 -9.80 -2.25 1.64
CA PRO A 40 -10.99 -2.24 2.49
C PRO A 40 -12.19 -1.60 1.81
N LEU A 41 -12.01 -0.55 1.00
CA LEU A 41 -13.15 0.09 0.34
C LEU A 41 -13.73 -0.75 -0.80
N LEU A 42 -12.92 -1.47 -1.58
CA LEU A 42 -13.45 -2.43 -2.55
C LEU A 42 -14.22 -3.57 -1.84
N VAL A 43 -13.70 -4.04 -0.70
CA VAL A 43 -14.39 -5.05 0.12
C VAL A 43 -15.68 -4.50 0.71
N LEU A 44 -15.70 -3.26 1.21
CA LEU A 44 -16.85 -2.64 1.88
C LEU A 44 -17.93 -2.17 0.91
N ALA A 45 -17.55 -1.45 -0.15
CA ALA A 45 -18.47 -0.76 -1.04
C ALA A 45 -18.91 -1.61 -2.24
N LEU A 46 -18.02 -2.47 -2.76
CA LEU A 46 -18.31 -3.35 -3.91
C LEU A 46 -18.46 -4.82 -3.55
N GLY A 47 -18.26 -5.18 -2.27
CA GLY A 47 -18.44 -6.55 -1.79
C GLY A 47 -17.38 -7.52 -2.31
N PHE A 48 -16.21 -7.04 -2.73
CA PHE A 48 -15.13 -7.90 -3.19
C PHE A 48 -14.70 -8.82 -2.05
N ASP A 49 -14.34 -10.06 -2.38
CA ASP A 49 -13.62 -10.87 -1.42
C ASP A 49 -12.20 -10.32 -1.21
N GLN A 50 -11.56 -10.68 -0.10
CA GLN A 50 -10.30 -10.07 0.31
C GLN A 50 -9.18 -10.34 -0.70
N ARG A 51 -9.16 -11.53 -1.32
CA ARG A 51 -8.13 -11.91 -2.29
C ARG A 51 -8.31 -11.14 -3.59
N PHE A 52 -9.55 -11.04 -4.07
CA PHE A 52 -9.89 -10.30 -5.29
C PHE A 52 -9.64 -8.79 -5.14
N ALA A 53 -9.95 -8.22 -3.97
CA ALA A 53 -9.62 -6.82 -3.66
C ALA A 53 -8.10 -6.59 -3.58
N ALA A 54 -7.35 -7.50 -2.96
CA ALA A 54 -5.89 -7.40 -2.85
C ALA A 54 -5.20 -7.40 -4.23
N GLY A 55 -5.58 -8.32 -5.12
CA GLY A 55 -5.04 -8.38 -6.48
C GLY A 55 -5.41 -7.16 -7.33
N THR A 56 -6.67 -6.69 -7.21
CA THR A 56 -7.15 -5.48 -7.90
C THR A 56 -6.42 -4.22 -7.41
N SER A 57 -6.16 -4.13 -6.10
CA SER A 57 -5.42 -3.02 -5.50
C SER A 57 -3.98 -2.93 -6.01
N LEU A 58 -3.25 -4.05 -6.11
CA LEU A 58 -1.88 -4.06 -6.66
C LEU A 58 -1.85 -3.49 -8.08
N ALA A 59 -2.81 -3.85 -8.92
CA ALA A 59 -2.89 -3.31 -10.27
C ALA A 59 -3.19 -1.80 -10.27
N ALA A 60 -4.06 -1.34 -9.36
CA ALA A 60 -4.40 0.07 -9.21
C ALA A 60 -3.23 0.90 -8.66
N ILE A 61 -2.36 0.33 -7.81
CA ILE A 61 -1.21 1.01 -7.18
C ILE A 61 -0.20 1.49 -8.23
N VAL A 62 0.04 0.72 -9.29
CA VAL A 62 1.08 1.00 -10.30
C VAL A 62 1.01 2.43 -10.85
N PRO A 63 -0.11 2.89 -11.46
CA PRO A 63 -0.17 4.25 -11.99
C PRO A 63 -0.10 5.33 -10.90
N THR A 64 -0.70 5.10 -9.72
CA THR A 64 -0.65 6.08 -8.61
C THR A 64 0.78 6.24 -8.08
N ALA A 65 1.50 5.13 -7.89
CA ALA A 65 2.86 5.12 -7.40
C ALA A 65 3.80 5.81 -8.39
N SER A 66 3.57 5.65 -9.70
CA SER A 66 4.29 6.38 -10.74
C SER A 66 4.10 7.90 -10.64
N VAL A 67 2.88 8.39 -10.50
CA VAL A 67 2.63 9.84 -10.31
C VAL A 67 3.25 10.34 -9.01
N GLY A 68 3.12 9.57 -7.94
CA GLY A 68 3.68 9.90 -6.63
C GLY A 68 5.20 10.00 -6.66
N VAL A 69 5.90 8.99 -7.19
CA VAL A 69 7.36 9.00 -7.28
C VAL A 69 7.86 10.15 -8.15
N ILE A 70 7.19 10.45 -9.28
CA ILE A 70 7.56 11.60 -10.12
C ILE A 70 7.46 12.89 -9.29
N THR A 71 6.37 13.05 -8.53
CA THR A 71 6.15 14.26 -7.72
C THR A 71 7.23 14.43 -6.65
N TYR A 72 7.63 13.35 -5.94
CA TYR A 72 8.71 13.43 -4.95
C TYR A 72 10.10 13.54 -5.59
N ALA A 73 10.32 12.93 -6.75
CA ALA A 73 11.60 12.93 -7.46
C ALA A 73 11.98 14.33 -8.00
N VAL A 74 10.99 15.11 -8.44
CA VAL A 74 11.21 16.50 -8.91
C VAL A 74 11.86 17.36 -7.83
N ASP A 75 11.57 17.10 -6.56
CA ASP A 75 12.15 17.82 -5.42
C ASP A 75 13.35 17.09 -4.78
N GLY A 76 13.86 16.02 -5.41
CA GLY A 76 15.00 15.26 -4.87
C GLY A 76 14.67 14.34 -3.70
N HIS A 77 13.40 14.14 -3.34
CA HIS A 77 12.99 13.32 -2.19
C HIS A 77 12.85 11.82 -2.54
N VAL A 78 13.76 11.27 -3.34
CA VAL A 78 13.76 9.84 -3.70
C VAL A 78 15.18 9.30 -3.59
N ALA A 79 15.38 8.34 -2.67
CA ALA A 79 16.63 7.61 -2.57
C ALA A 79 16.62 6.45 -3.58
N TRP A 80 17.08 6.71 -4.80
CA TRP A 80 17.01 5.79 -5.93
C TRP A 80 17.65 4.42 -5.65
N ILE A 81 18.87 4.41 -5.09
CA ILE A 81 19.59 3.16 -4.82
C ILE A 81 18.87 2.34 -3.71
N PRO A 82 18.55 2.89 -2.53
CA PRO A 82 17.73 2.20 -1.54
C PRO A 82 16.41 1.67 -2.08
N ALA A 83 15.69 2.47 -2.88
CA ALA A 83 14.43 2.05 -3.49
C ALA A 83 14.59 0.84 -4.41
N LEU A 84 15.67 0.79 -5.21
CA LEU A 84 15.96 -0.33 -6.09
C LEU A 84 16.35 -1.59 -5.31
N ILE A 85 17.14 -1.46 -4.23
CA ILE A 85 17.47 -2.61 -3.36
C ILE A 85 16.22 -3.18 -2.71
N LEU A 86 15.38 -2.30 -2.15
CA LEU A 86 14.07 -2.66 -1.61
C LEU A 86 13.22 -3.35 -2.68
N ALA A 87 13.18 -2.81 -3.90
CA ALA A 87 12.39 -3.34 -5.00
C ALA A 87 12.82 -4.75 -5.39
N VAL A 88 14.12 -5.04 -5.44
CA VAL A 88 14.63 -6.39 -5.74
C VAL A 88 14.10 -7.40 -4.71
N GLY A 89 14.21 -7.09 -3.43
CA GLY A 89 13.67 -7.94 -2.37
C GLY A 89 12.14 -8.07 -2.47
N ALA A 90 11.47 -6.95 -2.68
CA ALA A 90 10.01 -6.87 -2.69
C ALA A 90 9.37 -7.56 -3.90
N VAL A 91 10.02 -7.56 -5.07
CA VAL A 91 9.56 -8.31 -6.25
C VAL A 91 9.54 -9.81 -5.95
N GLY A 92 10.62 -10.35 -5.40
CA GLY A 92 10.70 -11.76 -5.00
C GLY A 92 9.71 -12.09 -3.89
N GLY A 93 9.65 -11.22 -2.87
CA GLY A 93 8.70 -11.33 -1.77
C GLY A 93 7.25 -11.34 -2.26
N ALA A 94 6.88 -10.47 -3.20
CA ALA A 94 5.52 -10.39 -3.74
C ALA A 94 5.11 -11.69 -4.45
N GLN A 95 6.01 -12.33 -5.20
CA GLN A 95 5.74 -13.64 -5.79
C GLN A 95 5.50 -14.70 -4.71
N ILE A 96 6.32 -14.73 -3.66
CA ILE A 96 6.12 -15.63 -2.52
C ILE A 96 4.78 -15.37 -1.84
N GLY A 97 4.43 -14.09 -1.61
CA GLY A 97 3.17 -13.69 -1.01
C GLY A 97 1.96 -14.14 -1.83
N THR A 98 1.96 -13.88 -3.14
CA THR A 98 0.87 -14.35 -4.03
C THR A 98 0.82 -15.88 -4.17
N TRP A 99 1.95 -16.57 -3.95
CA TRP A 99 1.99 -18.03 -3.88
C TRP A 99 1.40 -18.60 -2.58
N LEU A 100 1.59 -17.90 -1.46
CA LEU A 100 1.00 -18.26 -0.16
C LEU A 100 -0.49 -17.92 -0.08
N LEU A 101 -0.95 -16.89 -0.80
CA LEU A 101 -2.31 -16.36 -0.75
C LEU A 101 -3.44 -17.42 -0.84
N PRO A 102 -3.39 -18.43 -1.73
CA PRO A 102 -4.44 -19.44 -1.82
C PRO A 102 -4.52 -20.36 -0.60
N LYS A 103 -3.40 -20.54 0.11
CA LYS A 103 -3.27 -21.44 1.27
C LYS A 103 -3.91 -20.87 2.53
N LEU A 104 -4.19 -19.57 2.56
CA LEU A 104 -4.76 -18.88 3.72
C LEU A 104 -6.26 -18.69 3.56
N SER A 105 -7.07 -19.08 4.52
CA SER A 105 -8.53 -18.84 4.47
C SER A 105 -8.85 -17.33 4.38
N GLN A 106 -10.01 -16.97 3.83
CA GLN A 106 -10.47 -15.58 3.76
C GLN A 106 -10.51 -14.90 5.14
N THR A 107 -10.84 -15.67 6.19
CA THR A 107 -10.83 -15.20 7.58
C THR A 107 -9.41 -14.95 8.07
N ALA A 108 -8.47 -15.87 7.81
CA ALA A 108 -7.07 -15.68 8.16
C ALA A 108 -6.51 -14.44 7.47
N LEU A 109 -6.74 -14.27 6.18
CA LEU A 109 -6.25 -13.11 5.42
C LEU A 109 -6.77 -11.78 5.97
N ARG A 110 -8.06 -11.73 6.34
CA ARG A 110 -8.67 -10.54 6.95
C ARG A 110 -8.05 -10.21 8.31
N TRP A 111 -7.85 -11.20 9.18
CA TRP A 111 -7.21 -10.99 10.47
C TRP A 111 -5.72 -10.67 10.34
N SER A 112 -5.02 -11.25 9.38
CA SER A 112 -3.64 -10.87 9.04
C SER A 112 -3.56 -9.41 8.61
N PHE A 113 -4.52 -8.92 7.82
CA PHE A 113 -4.59 -7.50 7.46
C PHE A 113 -4.80 -6.60 8.68
N VAL A 114 -5.72 -6.94 9.58
CA VAL A 114 -5.97 -6.18 10.81
C VAL A 114 -4.74 -6.18 11.72
N ALA A 115 -4.14 -7.35 11.97
CA ALA A 115 -2.93 -7.48 12.77
C ALA A 115 -1.78 -6.66 12.18
N PHE A 116 -1.62 -6.70 10.86
CA PHE A 116 -0.66 -5.88 10.13
C PHE A 116 -0.87 -4.37 10.34
N LEU A 117 -2.11 -3.88 10.26
CA LEU A 117 -2.40 -2.48 10.52
C LEU A 117 -2.05 -2.09 11.96
N VAL A 118 -2.37 -2.95 12.94
CA VAL A 118 -2.04 -2.71 14.35
C VAL A 118 -0.52 -2.62 14.55
N ILE A 119 0.26 -3.52 13.95
CA ILE A 119 1.73 -3.49 14.01
C ILE A 119 2.26 -2.15 13.48
N VAL A 120 1.70 -1.64 12.39
CA VAL A 120 2.14 -0.36 11.82
C VAL A 120 1.71 0.82 12.70
N ILE A 121 0.50 0.81 13.25
CA ILE A 121 0.05 1.85 14.17
C ILE A 121 1.00 1.94 15.38
N VAL A 122 1.41 0.78 15.92
CA VAL A 122 2.38 0.72 17.01
C VAL A 122 3.75 1.21 16.56
N SER A 123 4.22 0.83 15.37
CA SER A 123 5.53 1.31 14.88
C SER A 123 5.55 2.83 14.70
N LEU A 124 4.47 3.44 14.21
CA LEU A 124 4.35 4.88 14.04
C LEU A 124 4.43 5.66 15.36
N TYR A 125 4.08 5.06 16.49
CA TYR A 125 4.22 5.69 17.81
C TYR A 125 5.68 5.88 18.23
N PHE A 126 6.57 4.99 17.79
CA PHE A 126 8.00 5.07 18.11
C PHE A 126 8.79 5.92 17.10
N VAL A 127 8.17 6.33 16.00
CA VAL A 127 8.83 7.13 14.96
C VAL A 127 8.98 8.56 15.45
N ILE A 128 10.20 9.09 15.39
CA ILE A 128 10.48 10.52 15.54
C ILE A 128 10.81 11.05 14.13
N PRO A 129 9.84 11.67 13.42
CA PRO A 129 10.09 12.16 12.07
C PRO A 129 11.04 13.36 12.08
N SER A 130 12.06 13.31 11.23
CA SER A 130 12.98 14.43 10.98
C SER A 130 13.08 14.69 9.48
N ARG A 131 13.27 15.95 9.08
CA ARG A 131 13.45 16.32 7.65
C ARG A 131 14.91 16.31 7.21
N ASP A 132 15.84 16.51 8.15
CA ASP A 132 17.27 16.73 7.85
C ASP A 132 18.11 15.44 7.82
N ALA A 133 17.47 14.27 7.93
CA ALA A 133 18.17 13.01 8.07
C ALA A 133 18.48 12.37 6.71
N GLU A 134 19.74 12.00 6.50
CA GLU A 134 20.24 11.43 5.25
C GLU A 134 20.39 9.90 5.33
N LEU A 135 20.06 9.23 4.23
CA LEU A 135 20.15 7.78 4.10
C LEU A 135 21.57 7.40 3.65
N GLU A 136 22.44 7.05 4.59
CA GLU A 136 23.78 6.56 4.26
C GLU A 136 23.77 5.06 3.88
N LEU A 137 24.32 4.76 2.70
CA LEU A 137 24.49 3.38 2.26
C LEU A 137 25.76 2.79 2.88
N THR A 138 25.60 1.89 3.84
CA THR A 138 26.65 1.14 4.49
C THR A 138 26.53 -0.33 4.12
N TRP A 139 27.60 -1.10 4.34
CA TRP A 139 27.61 -2.56 4.21
C TRP A 139 26.50 -3.28 5.02
N ILE A 140 25.96 -2.64 6.05
CA ILE A 140 24.87 -3.17 6.88
C ILE A 140 23.49 -2.72 6.35
N THR A 141 23.36 -1.47 5.88
CA THR A 141 22.06 -0.94 5.49
C THR A 141 21.56 -1.55 4.17
N GLY A 142 22.45 -1.86 3.23
CA GLY A 142 22.10 -2.54 1.97
C GLY A 142 21.37 -3.88 2.18
N PRO A 143 21.97 -4.86 2.89
CA PRO A 143 21.31 -6.12 3.23
C PRO A 143 20.02 -5.92 4.05
N GLY A 144 20.01 -4.96 4.99
CA GLY A 144 18.82 -4.63 5.76
C GLY A 144 17.65 -4.18 4.89
N LEU A 145 17.90 -3.32 3.90
CA LEU A 145 16.91 -2.87 2.92
C LEU A 145 16.42 -4.03 2.06
N LEU A 146 17.29 -4.96 1.65
CA LEU A 146 16.87 -6.14 0.89
C LEU A 146 15.93 -7.03 1.69
N VAL A 147 16.27 -7.31 2.96
CA VAL A 147 15.43 -8.11 3.87
C VAL A 147 14.08 -7.43 4.12
N LEU A 148 14.09 -6.12 4.39
CA LEU A 148 12.87 -5.33 4.51
C LEU A 148 12.03 -5.42 3.23
N GLY A 149 12.68 -5.31 2.07
CA GLY A 149 12.06 -5.52 0.76
C GLY A 149 11.35 -6.86 0.66
N VAL A 150 12.05 -7.97 0.98
CA VAL A 150 11.44 -9.32 0.96
C VAL A 150 10.22 -9.41 1.88
N ILE A 151 10.34 -8.96 3.14
CA ILE A 151 9.24 -9.01 4.13
C ILE A 151 8.05 -8.20 3.63
N THR A 152 8.27 -6.95 3.23
CA THR A 152 7.21 -6.06 2.75
C THR A 152 6.62 -6.52 1.43
N GLY A 153 7.41 -7.13 0.55
CA GLY A 153 6.96 -7.80 -0.67
C GLY A 153 6.00 -8.95 -0.38
N ILE A 154 6.37 -9.86 0.55
CA ILE A 154 5.49 -10.97 0.96
C ILE A 154 4.15 -10.43 1.45
N LEU A 155 4.19 -9.44 2.33
CA LEU A 155 2.99 -8.80 2.86
C LEU A 155 2.20 -8.06 1.78
N ALA A 156 2.86 -7.39 0.84
CA ALA A 156 2.21 -6.72 -0.29
C ALA A 156 1.50 -7.73 -1.21
N GLY A 157 2.14 -8.86 -1.53
CA GLY A 157 1.55 -9.93 -2.34
C GLY A 157 0.36 -10.63 -1.67
N LEU A 158 0.39 -10.75 -0.33
CA LEU A 158 -0.71 -11.31 0.46
C LEU A 158 -1.87 -10.32 0.63
N LEU A 159 -1.57 -9.09 1.04
CA LEU A 159 -2.56 -8.14 1.54
C LEU A 159 -3.00 -7.12 0.49
N GLY A 160 -2.25 -6.97 -0.61
CA GLY A 160 -2.54 -6.04 -1.70
C GLY A 160 -2.24 -4.57 -1.39
N VAL A 161 -1.40 -4.30 -0.39
CA VAL A 161 -1.17 -2.95 0.15
C VAL A 161 0.00 -2.21 -0.54
N GLY A 162 0.83 -2.90 -1.32
CA GLY A 162 1.99 -2.29 -1.99
C GLY A 162 3.22 -2.07 -1.08
N GLY A 163 3.14 -2.40 0.20
CA GLY A 163 4.29 -2.47 1.12
C GLY A 163 4.69 -1.15 1.79
N GLY A 164 4.36 0.02 1.24
CA GLY A 164 4.85 1.30 1.79
C GLY A 164 4.35 1.66 3.18
N ILE A 165 3.24 1.10 3.62
CA ILE A 165 2.76 1.29 5.00
C ILE A 165 3.76 0.76 6.03
N ILE A 166 4.55 -0.26 5.68
CA ILE A 166 5.65 -0.72 6.50
C ILE A 166 6.94 0.00 6.12
N VAL A 167 7.22 0.15 4.83
CA VAL A 167 8.51 0.69 4.38
C VAL A 167 8.72 2.12 4.89
N VAL A 168 7.70 2.98 4.87
CA VAL A 168 7.82 4.36 5.36
C VAL A 168 8.26 4.40 6.84
N PRO A 169 7.52 3.82 7.80
CA PRO A 169 7.97 3.82 9.20
C PRO A 169 9.24 3.01 9.41
N ALA A 170 9.48 1.94 8.67
CA ALA A 170 10.72 1.16 8.80
C ALA A 170 11.95 1.95 8.34
N LEU A 171 11.86 2.73 7.25
CA LEU A 171 12.92 3.63 6.81
C LEU A 171 13.18 4.74 7.83
N LEU A 172 12.13 5.30 8.43
CA LEU A 172 12.26 6.30 9.49
C LEU A 172 12.93 5.71 10.75
N LEU A 173 12.48 4.54 11.22
CA LEU A 173 12.94 3.94 12.48
C LEU A 173 14.30 3.26 12.39
N LEU A 174 14.51 2.44 11.36
CA LEU A 174 15.65 1.53 11.27
C LEU A 174 16.82 2.14 10.50
N PHE A 175 16.53 3.09 9.61
CA PHE A 175 17.50 3.67 8.70
C PHE A 175 17.60 5.19 8.85
N GLY A 176 16.89 5.79 9.81
CA GLY A 176 16.96 7.22 10.11
C GLY A 176 16.71 8.11 8.90
N THR A 177 15.87 7.68 7.96
CA THR A 177 15.61 8.45 6.72
C THR A 177 14.73 9.67 7.00
N SER A 178 14.83 10.73 6.19
CA SER A 178 13.83 11.79 6.25
C SER A 178 12.42 11.32 5.85
N ASP A 179 11.39 11.96 6.38
CA ASP A 179 10.00 11.56 6.13
C ASP A 179 9.61 11.66 4.65
N LEU A 180 10.02 12.73 3.97
CA LEU A 180 9.77 12.93 2.55
C LEU A 180 10.54 11.92 1.69
N ILE A 181 11.82 11.66 1.99
CA ILE A 181 12.62 10.65 1.27
C ILE A 181 12.02 9.25 1.48
N ALA A 182 11.59 8.91 2.69
CA ALA A 182 10.97 7.62 2.97
C ALA A 182 9.70 7.39 2.12
N ARG A 183 8.84 8.42 1.99
CA ARG A 183 7.62 8.39 1.16
C ARG A 183 7.92 8.28 -0.33
N GLY A 184 8.88 9.04 -0.85
CA GLY A 184 9.26 8.95 -2.26
C GLY A 184 9.93 7.62 -2.61
N THR A 185 10.83 7.14 -1.74
CA THR A 185 11.56 5.87 -1.87
C THR A 185 10.61 4.67 -1.82
N SER A 186 9.62 4.69 -0.93
CA SER A 186 8.62 3.62 -0.85
C SER A 186 7.76 3.56 -2.11
N LEU A 187 7.31 4.70 -2.66
CA LEU A 187 6.52 4.77 -3.89
C LEU A 187 7.28 4.20 -5.08
N LEU A 188 8.58 4.52 -5.22
CA LEU A 188 9.43 3.94 -6.27
C LEU A 188 9.50 2.41 -6.15
N MET A 189 9.76 1.90 -4.94
CA MET A 189 9.79 0.45 -4.67
C MET A 189 8.46 -0.23 -4.99
N MET A 190 7.31 0.44 -4.77
CA MET A 190 6.01 -0.17 -5.00
C MET A 190 5.76 -0.51 -6.46
N ILE A 191 6.27 0.27 -7.41
CA ILE A 191 5.98 0.08 -8.83
C ILE A 191 6.33 -1.35 -9.29
N PRO A 192 7.59 -1.81 -9.18
CA PRO A 192 7.95 -3.17 -9.57
C PRO A 192 7.29 -4.24 -8.67
N THR A 193 7.12 -3.96 -7.38
CA THR A 193 6.46 -4.87 -6.42
C THR A 193 5.00 -5.12 -6.77
N ALA A 194 4.28 -4.05 -7.12
CA ALA A 194 2.89 -4.06 -7.50
C ALA A 194 2.71 -4.75 -8.84
N ILE A 195 3.56 -4.47 -9.84
CA ILE A 195 3.57 -5.19 -11.12
C ILE A 195 3.78 -6.69 -10.88
N SER A 196 4.80 -7.06 -10.09
CA SER A 196 5.09 -8.44 -9.71
C SER A 196 3.88 -9.12 -9.07
N GLY A 197 3.32 -8.52 -8.01
CA GLY A 197 2.15 -9.05 -7.31
C GLY A 197 0.88 -9.10 -8.17
N THR A 198 0.69 -8.15 -9.08
CA THR A 198 -0.42 -8.16 -10.06
C THR A 198 -0.28 -9.33 -11.02
N VAL A 199 0.92 -9.58 -11.56
CA VAL A 199 1.17 -10.74 -12.44
C VAL A 199 0.86 -12.04 -11.69
N GLY A 200 1.29 -12.17 -10.43
CA GLY A 200 1.00 -13.35 -9.59
C GLY A 200 -0.50 -13.55 -9.35
N ASN A 201 -1.26 -12.48 -9.14
CA ASN A 201 -2.71 -12.54 -8.95
C ASN A 201 -3.51 -12.71 -10.24
N LEU A 202 -3.04 -12.17 -11.37
CA LEU A 202 -3.66 -12.36 -12.68
C LEU A 202 -3.67 -13.83 -13.10
N ARG A 203 -2.54 -14.54 -12.87
CA ARG A 203 -2.44 -15.99 -13.09
C ARG A 203 -3.45 -16.82 -12.29
N ARG A 204 -4.06 -16.22 -11.25
CA ARG A 204 -5.04 -16.85 -10.35
C ARG A 204 -6.45 -16.27 -10.52
N SER A 205 -6.69 -15.44 -11.54
CA SER A 205 -7.97 -14.76 -11.78
C SER A 205 -8.45 -13.87 -10.62
N ASN A 206 -7.54 -13.37 -9.78
CA ASN A 206 -7.86 -12.57 -8.58
C ASN A 206 -7.80 -11.05 -8.83
N VAL A 207 -7.92 -10.60 -10.08
CA VAL A 207 -7.75 -9.18 -10.45
C VAL A 207 -8.90 -8.73 -11.34
N ASP A 208 -9.57 -7.65 -10.95
CA ASP A 208 -10.47 -6.92 -11.83
C ASP A 208 -9.72 -5.76 -12.48
N LEU A 209 -9.27 -5.95 -13.73
CA LEU A 209 -8.50 -4.93 -14.45
C LEU A 209 -9.30 -3.65 -14.72
N VAL A 210 -10.63 -3.72 -14.84
CA VAL A 210 -11.47 -2.54 -15.06
C VAL A 210 -11.57 -1.73 -13.78
N ALA A 211 -11.84 -2.40 -12.65
CA ALA A 211 -11.83 -1.74 -11.35
C ALA A 211 -10.46 -1.10 -11.08
N ALA A 212 -9.38 -1.85 -11.34
CA ALA A 212 -8.01 -1.38 -11.15
C ALA A 212 -7.69 -0.17 -12.01
N ALA A 213 -8.07 -0.17 -13.29
CA ALA A 213 -7.87 0.96 -14.18
C ALA A 213 -8.68 2.20 -13.74
N CYS A 214 -9.97 2.03 -13.41
CA CYS A 214 -10.80 3.15 -12.94
C CYS A 214 -10.27 3.75 -11.63
N VAL A 215 -9.92 2.91 -10.65
CA VAL A 215 -9.34 3.34 -9.37
C VAL A 215 -7.97 4.00 -9.61
N GLY A 216 -7.10 3.38 -10.40
CA GLY A 216 -5.75 3.86 -10.66
C GLY A 216 -5.72 5.20 -11.39
N ILE A 217 -6.52 5.36 -12.45
CA ILE A 217 -6.63 6.62 -13.20
C ILE A 217 -7.20 7.73 -12.32
N ALA A 218 -8.25 7.45 -11.55
CA ALA A 218 -8.81 8.43 -10.61
C ALA A 218 -7.83 8.76 -9.47
N ALA A 219 -7.01 7.81 -9.02
CA ALA A 219 -5.98 8.08 -8.02
C ALA A 219 -4.90 9.02 -8.56
N CYS A 220 -4.45 8.83 -9.81
CA CYS A 220 -3.45 9.71 -10.42
C CYS A 220 -3.80 11.20 -10.35
N THR A 221 -5.08 11.57 -10.49
CA THR A 221 -5.50 12.98 -10.49
C THR A 221 -5.34 13.65 -9.12
N THR A 222 -5.28 12.87 -8.04
CA THR A 222 -5.19 13.36 -6.65
C THR A 222 -3.87 13.02 -5.98
N THR A 223 -3.10 12.07 -6.52
CA THR A 223 -1.78 11.70 -5.95
C THR A 223 -0.81 12.87 -5.91
N ALA A 224 -0.68 13.63 -7.01
CA ALA A 224 0.22 14.79 -7.04
C ALA A 224 -0.18 15.85 -6.01
N LEU A 225 -1.49 16.05 -5.81
CA LEU A 225 -2.02 16.95 -4.79
C LEU A 225 -1.70 16.46 -3.38
N GLY A 226 -1.88 15.16 -3.10
CA GLY A 226 -1.49 14.56 -1.82
C GLY A 226 0.01 14.70 -1.53
N ALA A 227 0.86 14.44 -2.52
CA ALA A 227 2.31 14.59 -2.39
C ALA A 227 2.74 16.05 -2.20
N SER A 228 2.04 17.00 -2.84
CA SER A 228 2.28 18.43 -2.62
C SER A 228 1.86 18.86 -1.22
N LEU A 229 0.71 18.39 -0.73
CA LEU A 229 0.25 18.63 0.64
C LEU A 229 1.21 18.04 1.68
N ALA A 230 1.83 16.89 1.40
CA ALA A 230 2.80 16.27 2.31
C ALA A 230 3.96 17.19 2.69
N LYS A 231 4.38 18.07 1.77
CA LYS A 231 5.47 19.05 2.01
C LYS A 231 5.05 20.14 2.99
N LEU A 232 3.78 20.50 2.97
CA LEU A 232 3.19 21.56 3.80
C LEU A 232 2.82 21.06 5.20
N VAL A 233 2.60 19.75 5.35
CA VAL A 233 2.24 19.14 6.62
C VAL A 233 3.50 18.91 7.46
N ASP A 234 3.45 19.39 8.70
CA ASP A 234 4.47 19.11 9.69
C ASP A 234 4.66 17.58 9.87
N PRO A 235 5.89 17.06 9.98
CA PRO A 235 6.14 15.62 10.06
C PRO A 235 5.39 14.91 11.21
N PHE A 236 5.28 15.53 12.38
CA PHE A 236 4.53 14.96 13.52
C PHE A 236 3.04 14.90 13.21
N VAL A 237 2.48 16.00 12.69
CA VAL A 237 1.07 16.05 12.26
C VAL A 237 0.79 15.01 11.18
N GLY A 238 1.69 14.83 10.22
CA GLY A 238 1.60 13.80 9.18
C GLY A 238 1.51 12.39 9.75
N ASN A 239 2.38 12.05 10.71
CA ASN A 239 2.33 10.76 11.39
C ASN A 239 1.04 10.56 12.19
N VAL A 240 0.57 11.58 12.92
CA VAL A 240 -0.69 11.50 13.68
C VAL A 240 -1.88 11.29 12.74
N LEU A 241 -1.98 12.06 11.65
CA LEU A 241 -3.02 11.90 10.64
C LEU A 241 -3.00 10.50 10.03
N PHE A 242 -1.82 9.98 9.73
CA PHE A 242 -1.69 8.63 9.19
C PHE A 242 -2.15 7.57 10.19
N SER A 243 -1.70 7.65 11.44
CA SER A 243 -2.10 6.74 12.52
C SER A 243 -3.61 6.74 12.75
N VAL A 244 -4.24 7.92 12.83
CA VAL A 244 -5.70 8.06 12.97
C VAL A 244 -6.42 7.38 11.80
N PHE A 245 -5.94 7.60 10.58
CA PHE A 245 -6.48 6.95 9.39
C PHE A 245 -6.35 5.41 9.46
N LEU A 246 -5.20 4.89 9.88
CA LEU A 246 -5.01 3.44 10.02
C LEU A 246 -5.90 2.83 11.11
N VAL A 247 -6.07 3.52 12.24
CA VAL A 247 -6.98 3.09 13.32
C VAL A 247 -8.41 3.00 12.80
N PHE A 248 -8.86 3.99 12.02
CA PHE A 248 -10.18 3.98 11.40
C PHE A 248 -10.37 2.75 10.49
N ILE A 249 -9.42 2.50 9.57
CA ILE A 249 -9.49 1.34 8.67
C ILE A 249 -9.43 0.02 9.43
N ALA A 250 -8.54 -0.10 10.41
CA ALA A 250 -8.40 -1.30 11.23
C ALA A 250 -9.70 -1.61 11.98
N THR A 251 -10.33 -0.59 12.56
CA THR A 251 -11.62 -0.71 13.26
C THR A 251 -12.71 -1.18 12.31
N GLN A 252 -12.85 -0.55 11.13
CA GLN A 252 -13.85 -0.96 10.15
C GLN A 252 -13.67 -2.40 9.67
N MET A 253 -12.43 -2.81 9.42
CA MET A 253 -12.11 -4.18 9.01
C MET A 253 -12.34 -5.19 10.14
N ALA A 254 -12.00 -4.86 11.38
CA ALA A 254 -12.27 -5.70 12.54
C ALA A 254 -13.77 -5.90 12.78
N VAL A 255 -14.56 -4.83 12.73
CA VAL A 255 -16.03 -4.90 12.88
C VAL A 255 -16.64 -5.81 11.80
N LYS A 256 -16.20 -5.67 10.54
CA LYS A 256 -16.65 -6.56 9.46
C LYS A 256 -16.16 -8.01 9.63
N ALA A 257 -14.96 -8.21 10.17
CA ALA A 257 -14.43 -9.54 10.49
C ALA A 257 -15.29 -10.26 11.54
N VAL A 258 -15.69 -9.55 12.59
CA VAL A 258 -16.51 -10.09 13.67
C VAL A 258 -17.94 -10.35 13.20
N ARG A 259 -18.58 -9.37 12.54
CA ARG A 259 -19.97 -9.52 12.03
C ARG A 259 -20.11 -10.64 10.99
N GLY A 260 -19.10 -10.86 10.16
CA GLY A 260 -19.09 -11.95 9.18
C GLY A 260 -18.96 -13.36 9.78
N ARG A 261 -18.55 -13.49 11.05
CA ARG A 261 -18.56 -14.78 11.76
C ARG A 261 -19.95 -15.15 12.30
N HIS A 262 -20.84 -14.18 12.50
CA HIS A 262 -22.20 -14.41 13.01
C HIS A 262 -23.23 -14.78 11.91
N GLN A 263 -22.84 -14.78 10.63
CA GLN A 263 -23.72 -15.09 9.49
C GLN A 263 -23.40 -16.44 8.82
N ARG A 264 -22.58 -17.28 9.45
CA ARG A 264 -22.34 -18.68 9.06
C ARG A 264 -22.90 -19.59 10.12
#